data_AF-A0A7W1M0M8-F1
#
_entry.id   AF-A0A7W1M0M8-F1
#
_cell.length_a   1.000
_cell.length_b   1.000
_cell.length_c   1.000
_cell.angle_alpha   90.00
_cell.angle_beta   90.00
_cell.angle_gamma   90.00
#
_symmetry.space_group_name_H-M   'P 1'
#
loop_
_entity.id
_entity.type
_entity.pdbx_description
1 polymer ?
#
loop_
_entity_poly.entity_id
_entity_poly.type
_entity_poly.pdbx_seq_one_letter_code
_entity_poly.pdbx_strand_id
1 'polypeptide(L)'
;GMSEQGLIVTIEPSEEMIARSEDYLRRAGLRERVRIERGRALEVMPHLSETFDLVFIDALKEEYGQYLDLALPLLREGGVVIVDNLLWGGQVAGEIRSPDQTASTEALREFNQKFVRHPQLRAEVLSIGDGLGYGVKTNSGPSVF
;
A
#
# COMPACT_ATOMS: atom_id res chain seq x y z
N GLY A 1 -9.64 -16.24 4.88
CA GLY A 1 -8.32 -16.14 5.56
C GLY A 1 -7.24 -16.63 4.62
N MET A 2 -5.97 -16.34 4.93
CA MET A 2 -4.81 -16.78 4.12
C MET A 2 -4.61 -18.30 4.25
N SER A 3 -4.46 -19.01 3.12
CA SER A 3 -4.23 -20.47 3.13
C SER A 3 -2.88 -20.80 3.76
N GLU A 4 -2.68 -22.06 4.17
CA GLU A 4 -1.39 -22.52 4.72
C GLU A 4 -0.21 -22.33 3.75
N GLN A 5 -0.50 -22.30 2.45
CA GLN A 5 0.45 -22.06 1.36
C GLN A 5 0.60 -20.58 0.99
N GLY A 6 -0.13 -19.68 1.67
CA GLY A 6 -0.07 -18.25 1.41
C GLY A 6 1.31 -17.67 1.75
N LEU A 7 1.80 -16.84 0.83
CA LEU A 7 3.06 -16.10 0.91
C LEU A 7 2.77 -14.63 1.22
N ILE A 8 3.53 -14.05 2.14
CA ILE A 8 3.63 -12.61 2.33
C ILE A 8 5.00 -12.16 1.84
N VAL A 9 5.01 -11.14 0.99
CA VAL A 9 6.23 -10.40 0.65
C VAL A 9 6.13 -9.03 1.31
N THR A 10 7.12 -8.67 2.11
CA THR A 10 7.25 -7.36 2.74
C THR A 10 8.59 -6.74 2.34
N ILE A 11 8.65 -5.41 2.22
CA ILE A 11 9.85 -4.69 1.80
C ILE A 11 10.25 -3.73 2.92
N GLU A 12 11.47 -3.87 3.42
CA GLU A 12 11.98 -3.07 4.53
C GLU A 12 13.43 -2.61 4.24
N PRO A 13 13.73 -1.30 4.29
CA PRO A 13 15.10 -0.81 4.14
C PRO A 13 15.93 -0.86 5.43
N SER A 14 15.32 -0.89 6.62
CA SER A 14 16.04 -0.84 7.90
C SER A 14 16.51 -2.22 8.34
N GLU A 15 17.82 -2.42 8.34
CA GLU A 15 18.47 -3.66 8.83
C GLU A 15 18.08 -4.01 10.28
N GLU A 16 17.87 -3.00 11.14
CA GLU A 16 17.39 -3.21 12.51
C GLU A 16 15.97 -3.77 12.52
N MET A 17 15.07 -3.19 11.71
CA MET A 17 13.68 -3.66 11.62
C MET A 17 13.59 -5.03 10.96
N ILE A 18 14.43 -5.32 9.97
CA ILE A 18 14.53 -6.64 9.35
C ILE A 18 14.92 -7.67 10.41
N ALA A 19 16.01 -7.44 11.15
CA ALA A 19 16.48 -8.36 12.18
C ALA A 19 15.41 -8.62 13.26
N ARG A 20 14.71 -7.57 13.69
CA ARG A 20 13.60 -7.66 14.65
C ARG A 20 12.41 -8.44 14.08
N SER A 21 12.04 -8.17 12.84
CA SER A 21 10.95 -8.86 12.16
C SER A 21 11.25 -10.35 12.00
N GLU A 22 12.48 -10.71 11.62
CA GLU A 22 12.90 -12.10 11.52
C GLU A 22 12.82 -12.84 12.86
N ASP A 23 13.20 -12.20 13.98
CA ASP A 23 13.04 -12.79 15.32
C ASP A 23 11.58 -13.09 15.64
N TYR A 24 10.70 -12.10 15.51
CA TYR A 24 9.28 -12.28 15.81
C TYR A 24 8.61 -13.30 14.90
N LEU A 25 8.94 -13.30 13.60
CA LEU A 25 8.43 -14.29 12.65
C LEU A 25 8.88 -15.71 12.98
N ARG A 26 10.12 -15.90 13.44
CA ARG A 26 10.60 -17.21 13.91
C ARG A 26 9.84 -17.65 15.17
N ARG A 27 9.69 -16.76 16.15
CA ARG A 27 8.95 -17.03 17.39
C ARG A 27 7.47 -17.37 17.14
N ALA A 28 6.88 -16.78 16.11
CA ALA A 28 5.51 -17.07 15.68
C ALA A 28 5.38 -18.31 14.79
N GLY A 29 6.49 -18.94 14.37
CA GLY A 29 6.47 -20.07 13.43
C GLY A 29 6.06 -19.68 12.01
N LEU A 30 6.17 -18.40 11.64
CA LEU A 30 5.72 -17.85 10.35
C LEU A 30 6.87 -17.50 9.39
N ARG A 31 8.13 -17.68 9.80
CA ARG A 31 9.30 -17.22 9.04
C ARG A 31 9.35 -17.76 7.60
N GLU A 32 8.90 -18.99 7.38
CA GLU A 32 8.91 -19.59 6.04
C GLU A 32 7.79 -19.06 5.12
N ARG A 33 6.77 -18.40 5.69
CA ARG A 33 5.64 -17.83 4.95
C ARG A 33 5.80 -16.35 4.64
N VAL A 34 6.82 -15.70 5.21
CA VAL A 34 7.08 -14.28 5.03
C VAL A 34 8.46 -14.09 4.43
N ARG A 35 8.50 -13.57 3.19
CA ARG A 35 9.72 -13.14 2.52
C ARG A 35 9.92 -11.66 2.79
N ILE A 36 11.08 -11.31 3.33
CA ILE A 36 11.48 -9.92 3.58
C ILE A 36 12.46 -9.54 2.48
N GLU A 37 12.04 -8.64 1.59
CA GLU A 37 12.92 -7.98 0.64
C GLU A 37 13.60 -6.79 1.31
N ARG A 38 14.89 -6.62 1.02
CA ARG A 38 15.73 -5.61 1.66
C ARG A 38 15.94 -4.45 0.70
N GLY A 39 15.66 -3.23 1.15
CA GLY A 39 15.89 -2.01 0.37
C GLY A 39 14.65 -1.12 0.26
N ARG A 40 14.78 -0.04 -0.53
CA ARG A 40 13.66 0.87 -0.76
C ARG A 40 12.60 0.19 -1.62
N ALA A 41 11.33 0.31 -1.25
CA ALA A 41 10.24 -0.31 -2.00
C ALA A 41 10.21 0.13 -3.49
N LEU A 42 10.48 1.41 -3.79
CA LEU A 42 10.55 1.90 -5.18
C LEU A 42 11.67 1.26 -6.01
N GLU A 43 12.73 0.76 -5.38
CA GLU A 43 13.84 0.09 -6.05
C GLU A 43 13.58 -1.42 -6.16
N VAL A 44 12.93 -2.01 -5.15
CA VAL A 44 12.66 -3.45 -5.08
C VAL A 44 11.45 -3.87 -5.92
N MET A 45 10.34 -3.14 -5.84
CA MET A 45 9.08 -3.51 -6.49
C MET A 45 9.20 -3.77 -8.01
N PRO A 46 9.99 -3.00 -8.79
CA PRO A 46 10.21 -3.29 -10.21
C PRO A 46 10.84 -4.66 -10.52
N HIS A 47 11.47 -5.30 -9.53
CA HIS A 47 12.12 -6.60 -9.67
C HIS A 47 11.25 -7.77 -9.17
N LEU A 48 10.08 -7.48 -8.59
CA LEU A 48 9.12 -8.50 -8.22
C LEU A 48 8.44 -9.07 -9.47
N SER A 49 8.21 -10.38 -9.47
CA SER A 49 7.59 -11.11 -10.59
C SER A 49 6.33 -11.87 -10.18
N GLU A 50 6.02 -11.84 -8.89
CA GLU A 50 4.85 -12.45 -8.30
C GLU A 50 3.58 -11.70 -8.70
N THR A 51 2.47 -12.44 -8.68
CA THR A 51 1.13 -11.86 -8.74
C THR A 51 0.48 -11.97 -7.37
N PHE A 52 0.02 -10.86 -6.82
CA PHE A 52 -0.58 -10.77 -5.50
C PHE A 52 -2.11 -10.73 -5.55
N ASP A 53 -2.73 -11.35 -4.56
CA ASP A 53 -4.16 -11.20 -4.25
C ASP A 53 -4.46 -9.87 -3.56
N LEU A 54 -3.49 -9.39 -2.76
CA LEU A 54 -3.63 -8.20 -1.94
C LEU A 54 -2.29 -7.46 -1.86
N VAL A 55 -2.35 -6.12 -1.95
CA VAL A 55 -1.23 -5.22 -1.64
C VAL A 55 -1.66 -4.27 -0.52
N PHE A 56 -0.81 -4.08 0.48
CA PHE A 56 -0.99 -3.11 1.56
C PHE A 56 0.07 -2.02 1.46
N ILE A 57 -0.35 -0.76 1.34
CA ILE A 57 0.54 0.40 1.23
C ILE A 57 0.46 1.18 2.54
N ASP A 58 1.50 1.06 3.36
CA ASP A 58 1.73 1.91 4.52
C ASP A 58 3.22 2.24 4.68
N ALA A 59 3.64 3.31 4.01
CA ALA A 59 5.03 3.76 3.94
C ALA A 59 5.10 5.30 3.88
N LEU A 60 6.08 5.86 3.16
CA LEU A 60 6.21 7.30 2.94
C LEU A 60 5.05 7.85 2.10
N LYS A 61 4.31 8.82 2.65
CA LYS A 61 3.04 9.29 2.07
C LYS A 61 3.26 9.99 0.73
N GLU A 62 4.39 10.67 0.58
CA GLU A 62 4.86 11.34 -0.63
C GLU A 62 5.05 10.38 -1.81
N GLU A 63 5.32 9.10 -1.53
CA GLU A 63 5.59 8.07 -2.54
C GLU A 63 4.36 7.19 -2.84
N TYR A 64 3.22 7.39 -2.17
CA TYR A 64 2.01 6.56 -2.33
C TYR A 64 1.54 6.48 -3.79
N GLY A 65 1.63 7.59 -4.53
CA GLY A 65 1.29 7.62 -5.95
C GLY A 65 2.14 6.65 -6.76
N GLN A 66 3.44 6.57 -6.47
CA GLN A 66 4.40 5.69 -7.15
C GLN A 66 4.23 4.24 -6.70
N TYR A 67 3.98 4.01 -5.40
CA TYR A 67 3.68 2.67 -4.89
C TYR A 67 2.44 2.09 -5.55
N LEU A 68 1.40 2.89 -5.75
CA LEU A 68 0.19 2.44 -6.46
C LEU A 68 0.49 2.04 -7.91
N ASP A 69 1.27 2.86 -8.63
CA ASP A 69 1.63 2.58 -10.02
C ASP A 69 2.43 1.27 -10.16
N LEU A 70 3.32 1.00 -9.21
CA LEU A 70 4.12 -0.23 -9.18
C LEU A 70 3.32 -1.44 -8.64
N ALA A 71 2.35 -1.21 -7.74
CA ALA A 71 1.53 -2.27 -7.17
C ALA A 71 0.48 -2.79 -8.15
N LEU A 72 -0.10 -1.92 -8.98
CA LEU A 72 -1.18 -2.30 -9.88
C LEU A 72 -0.79 -3.41 -10.87
N PRO A 73 0.39 -3.41 -11.53
CA PRO A 73 0.85 -4.51 -12.36
C PRO A 73 1.04 -5.83 -11.61
N LEU A 74 1.49 -5.76 -10.34
CA LEU A 74 1.74 -6.92 -9.49
C LEU A 74 0.44 -7.52 -8.91
N LEU A 75 -0.67 -6.78 -8.94
CA LEU A 75 -1.95 -7.23 -8.41
C LEU A 75 -2.76 -7.98 -9.49
N ARG A 76 -3.34 -9.14 -9.17
CA ARG A 76 -4.25 -9.79 -10.13
C ARG A 76 -5.54 -8.99 -10.34
N GLU A 77 -6.25 -9.29 -11.41
CA GLU A 77 -7.65 -8.85 -11.55
C GLU A 77 -8.51 -9.35 -10.38
N GLY A 78 -9.38 -8.47 -9.88
CA GLY A 78 -10.15 -8.70 -8.66
C GLY A 78 -9.31 -8.76 -7.39
N GLY A 79 -8.00 -8.50 -7.46
CA GLY A 79 -7.14 -8.32 -6.30
C GLY A 79 -7.41 -6.99 -5.62
N VAL A 80 -7.00 -6.88 -4.36
CA VAL A 80 -7.29 -5.73 -3.50
C VAL A 80 -6.03 -4.92 -3.21
N VAL A 81 -6.10 -3.61 -3.36
CA VAL A 81 -5.12 -2.69 -2.77
C VAL A 81 -5.76 -2.01 -1.56
N ILE A 82 -5.06 -2.06 -0.44
CA ILE A 82 -5.41 -1.37 0.79
C ILE A 82 -4.33 -0.32 1.05
N VAL A 83 -4.74 0.87 1.46
CA VAL A 83 -3.83 2.00 1.72
C VAL A 83 -4.20 2.64 3.04
N ASP A 84 -3.22 2.85 3.93
CA ASP A 84 -3.50 3.37 5.27
C ASP A 84 -3.34 4.91 5.38
N ASN A 85 -3.97 5.49 6.40
CA ASN A 85 -3.92 6.90 6.81
C ASN A 85 -4.36 7.94 5.76
N LEU A 86 -5.33 7.61 4.91
CA LEU A 86 -5.81 8.50 3.85
C LEU A 86 -6.61 9.72 4.34
N LEU A 87 -7.11 9.73 5.58
CA LEU A 87 -7.76 10.91 6.17
C LEU A 87 -6.76 11.81 6.90
N TRP A 88 -5.62 11.29 7.34
CA TRP A 88 -4.50 12.05 7.92
C TRP A 88 -4.91 13.01 9.05
N GLY A 89 -5.66 12.48 10.03
CA GLY A 89 -6.27 13.25 11.12
C GLY A 89 -7.32 14.26 10.64
N GLY A 90 -7.89 14.08 9.45
CA GLY A 90 -8.81 15.01 8.79
C GLY A 90 -8.12 16.16 8.05
N GLN A 91 -6.79 16.24 8.02
CA GLN A 91 -6.07 17.37 7.38
C GLN A 91 -6.23 17.39 5.86
N VAL A 92 -6.46 16.22 5.24
CA VAL A 92 -6.71 16.17 3.80
C VAL A 92 -7.98 16.93 3.40
N ALA A 93 -8.96 17.04 4.30
CA ALA A 93 -10.22 17.74 4.10
C ALA A 93 -10.30 19.12 4.77
N GLY A 94 -9.23 19.54 5.47
CA GLY A 94 -9.22 20.76 6.28
C GLY A 94 -7.93 21.56 6.18
N GLU A 95 -7.61 22.33 7.22
CA GLU A 95 -6.35 23.07 7.32
C GLU A 95 -5.18 22.16 7.71
N ILE A 96 -4.00 22.48 7.21
CA ILE A 96 -2.75 21.83 7.59
C ILE A 96 -2.36 22.36 8.97
N ARG A 97 -2.25 21.47 9.96
CA ARG A 97 -2.05 21.85 11.37
C ARG A 97 -0.59 22.07 11.73
N SER A 98 0.34 21.51 10.95
CA SER A 98 1.76 21.62 11.22
C SER A 98 2.59 21.69 9.94
N PRO A 99 3.60 22.58 9.86
CA PRO A 99 4.44 22.74 8.67
C PRO A 99 5.15 21.46 8.21
N ASP A 100 5.57 20.60 9.15
CA ASP A 100 6.24 19.32 8.86
C ASP A 100 5.32 18.30 8.16
N GLN A 101 3.99 18.45 8.29
CA GLN A 101 3.00 17.57 7.65
C GLN A 101 2.48 18.12 6.33
N THR A 102 2.97 19.28 5.87
CA THR A 102 2.50 19.94 4.64
C THR A 102 2.68 19.02 3.43
N ALA A 103 3.90 18.52 3.22
CA ALA A 103 4.22 17.67 2.08
C ALA A 103 3.37 16.39 2.06
N SER A 104 3.28 15.70 3.20
CA SER A 104 2.47 14.49 3.32
C SER A 104 0.97 14.76 3.10
N THR A 105 0.44 15.87 3.62
CA THR A 105 -0.97 16.23 3.44
C THR A 105 -1.29 16.54 1.98
N GLU A 106 -0.42 17.27 1.29
CA GLU A 106 -0.58 17.57 -0.13
C GLU A 106 -0.48 16.31 -0.99
N ALA A 107 0.52 15.45 -0.71
CA ALA A 107 0.67 14.16 -1.38
C ALA A 107 -0.55 13.26 -1.17
N LEU A 108 -1.11 13.19 0.04
CA LEU A 108 -2.31 12.40 0.31
C LEU A 108 -3.56 12.97 -0.36
N ARG A 109 -3.67 14.30 -0.52
CA ARG A 109 -4.77 14.90 -1.30
C ARG A 109 -4.70 14.50 -2.77
N GLU A 110 -3.52 14.59 -3.38
CA GLU A 110 -3.30 14.14 -4.76
C GLU A 110 -3.55 12.64 -4.90
N PHE A 111 -2.99 11.86 -3.97
CA PHE A 111 -3.15 10.42 -3.93
C PHE A 111 -4.61 10.01 -3.82
N ASN A 112 -5.39 10.60 -2.91
CA ASN A 112 -6.80 10.27 -2.73
C ASN A 112 -7.61 10.51 -4.01
N GLN A 113 -7.32 11.61 -4.73
CA GLN A 113 -7.95 11.87 -6.03
C GLN A 113 -7.54 10.82 -7.06
N LYS A 114 -6.25 10.50 -7.17
CA LYS A 114 -5.73 9.47 -8.07
C LYS A 114 -6.35 8.11 -7.77
N PHE A 115 -6.37 7.70 -6.50
CA PHE A 115 -6.82 6.38 -6.05
C PHE A 115 -8.31 6.15 -6.34
N VAL A 116 -9.17 7.08 -5.91
CA VAL A 116 -10.64 6.96 -6.09
C VAL A 116 -11.05 7.07 -7.56
N ARG A 117 -10.30 7.81 -8.38
CA ARG A 117 -10.59 8.02 -9.82
C ARG A 117 -9.79 7.10 -10.73
N HIS A 118 -8.98 6.20 -10.20
CA HIS A 118 -8.08 5.39 -11.03
C HIS A 118 -8.90 4.49 -11.96
N PRO A 119 -8.66 4.49 -13.29
CA PRO A 119 -9.50 3.76 -14.23
C PRO A 119 -9.50 2.25 -14.02
N GLN A 120 -8.41 1.71 -13.46
CA GLN A 120 -8.28 0.28 -13.16
C GLN A 120 -8.77 -0.12 -11.77
N LEU A 121 -9.30 0.81 -10.96
CA LEU A 121 -9.79 0.52 -9.62
C LEU A 121 -11.26 0.87 -9.46
N ARG A 122 -11.97 0.07 -8.68
CA ARG A 122 -13.15 0.52 -7.93
C ARG A 122 -12.69 0.75 -6.51
N ALA A 123 -12.58 2.02 -6.13
CA ALA A 123 -11.92 2.41 -4.89
C ALA A 123 -12.74 3.42 -4.08
N GLU A 124 -12.70 3.26 -2.77
CA GLU A 124 -13.33 4.15 -1.80
C GLU A 124 -12.38 4.41 -0.62
N VAL A 125 -12.58 5.54 0.06
CA VAL A 125 -11.91 5.85 1.33
C VAL A 125 -12.91 5.66 2.45
N LEU A 126 -12.61 4.72 3.34
CA LEU A 126 -13.44 4.36 4.49
C LEU A 126 -12.97 5.09 5.74
N SER A 127 -13.91 5.52 6.58
CA SER A 127 -13.61 6.16 7.88
C SER A 127 -13.26 5.13 8.97
N ILE A 128 -12.36 4.21 8.67
CA ILE A 128 -11.80 3.23 9.60
C ILE A 128 -10.38 3.68 9.96
N GLY A 129 -10.07 3.72 11.26
CA GLY A 129 -8.78 4.22 11.72
C GLY A 129 -8.57 5.67 11.29
N ASP A 130 -7.41 5.95 10.69
CA ASP A 130 -7.07 7.27 10.14
C ASP A 130 -7.37 7.40 8.64
N GLY A 131 -8.34 6.64 8.14
CA GLY A 131 -8.73 6.60 6.73
C GLY A 131 -8.12 5.42 6.00
N LEU A 132 -8.95 4.44 5.66
CA LEU A 132 -8.53 3.25 4.94
C LEU A 132 -9.00 3.32 3.50
N GLY A 133 -8.06 3.37 2.57
CA GLY A 133 -8.32 3.18 1.15
C GLY A 133 -8.59 1.70 0.88
N TYR A 134 -9.71 1.40 0.22
CA TYR A 134 -10.04 0.06 -0.24
C TYR A 134 -10.29 0.11 -1.74
N GLY A 135 -9.45 -0.54 -2.53
CA GLY A 135 -9.54 -0.58 -3.99
C GLY A 135 -9.53 -2.00 -4.52
N VAL A 136 -10.50 -2.34 -5.38
CA VAL A 136 -10.50 -3.61 -6.11
C VAL A 136 -10.03 -3.35 -7.54
N LYS A 137 -8.99 -4.07 -7.99
CA LYS A 137 -8.53 -4.00 -9.38
C LYS A 137 -9.57 -4.57 -10.32
N THR A 138 -10.01 -3.77 -11.27
CA THR A 138 -11.01 -4.17 -12.27
C THR A 138 -10.40 -4.28 -13.65
N ASN A 139 -11.06 -5.02 -14.52
CA ASN A 139 -10.60 -5.28 -15.87
C ASN A 139 -11.02 -4.19 -16.89
N SER A 140 -11.29 -2.97 -16.40
CA SER A 140 -11.91 -1.94 -17.24
C SER A 140 -10.83 -0.97 -17.72
N GLY A 141 -10.58 -0.97 -19.04
CA GLY A 141 -10.29 0.29 -19.73
C GLY A 141 -11.39 1.32 -19.45
N PRO A 142 -11.17 2.61 -19.71
CA PRO A 142 -12.06 3.68 -19.27
C PRO A 142 -13.52 3.38 -19.62
N SER A 143 -14.38 3.34 -18.59
CA SER A 143 -15.82 3.25 -18.78
C SER A 143 -16.28 4.55 -19.42
N VAL A 144 -16.59 4.47 -20.72
CA VAL A 144 -17.23 5.56 -21.45
C VAL A 144 -18.67 5.63 -20.96
N PHE A 145 -18.97 6.62 -20.12
CA PHE A 145 -20.32 7.10 -19.91
C PHE A 145 -20.58 8.27 -20.86
#